data_AF-K1SBQ3-F1
#
_entry.id   AF-K1SBQ3-F1
#
_cell.length_a   1.000
_cell.length_b   1.000
_cell.length_c   1.000
_cell.angle_alpha   90.00
_cell.angle_beta   90.00
_cell.angle_gamma   90.00
#
_symmetry.space_group_name_H-M   'P 1'
#
loop_
_entity.id
_entity.type
_entity.pdbx_description
1 polymer ?
#
loop_
_entity_poly.entity_id
_entity_poly.type
_entity_poly.pdbx_seq_one_letter_code
_entity_poly.pdbx_strand_id
1 'polypeptide(L)'
;MAKLTGISRSNVYNGLASLVEHGAAYVIEGTSSKYLAVALSEFCDNRIRYLRKAKERLVADGPRKNLPREGYITIEGYDHICDKIQHMLLGAEKRIYFSATGEFLEQWSEEIRELVRAQKKVVLISEDNREPFPEDAELKAGIIEYLVPEHFREPKEEEQ
;
A
#
# COMPACT_ATOMS: atom_id res chain seq x y z
N MET A 1 -32.91 13.17 -11.91
CA MET A 1 -31.43 13.09 -11.81
C MET A 1 -30.84 14.19 -10.94
N ALA A 2 -30.81 15.47 -11.35
CA ALA A 2 -30.19 16.56 -10.55
C ALA A 2 -30.60 16.60 -9.06
N LYS A 3 -31.89 16.46 -8.76
CA LYS A 3 -32.43 16.51 -7.39
C LYS A 3 -32.08 15.29 -6.53
N LEU A 4 -31.70 14.17 -7.17
CA LEU A 4 -31.36 12.91 -6.50
C LEU A 4 -29.84 12.72 -6.38
N THR A 5 -29.05 13.27 -7.31
CA THR A 5 -27.60 13.10 -7.35
C THR A 5 -26.82 14.25 -6.70
N GLY A 6 -27.49 15.32 -6.29
CA GLY A 6 -26.83 16.52 -5.77
C GLY A 6 -26.05 17.34 -6.83
N ILE A 7 -26.07 16.91 -8.10
CA ILE A 7 -25.39 17.59 -9.21
C ILE A 7 -26.30 18.70 -9.75
N SER A 8 -25.72 19.89 -9.98
CA SER A 8 -26.47 21.02 -10.55
C SER A 8 -27.09 20.65 -11.91
N ARG A 9 -28.30 21.17 -12.18
CA ARG A 9 -29.03 20.88 -13.43
C ARG A 9 -28.21 21.19 -14.69
N SER A 10 -27.36 22.22 -14.66
CA SER A 10 -26.48 22.59 -15.75
C SER A 10 -25.30 21.62 -15.96
N ASN A 11 -24.93 20.83 -14.95
CA ASN A 11 -23.76 19.94 -14.99
C ASN A 11 -24.12 18.43 -15.01
N VAL A 12 -25.40 18.07 -14.91
CA VAL A 12 -25.84 16.65 -14.91
C VAL A 12 -25.35 15.91 -16.16
N TYR A 13 -25.44 16.53 -17.34
CA TYR A 13 -25.04 15.88 -18.58
C TYR A 13 -23.52 15.63 -18.64
N ASN A 14 -22.72 16.59 -18.20
CA ASN A 14 -21.26 16.42 -18.13
C ASN A 14 -20.88 15.34 -17.12
N GLY A 15 -21.54 15.29 -15.96
CA GLY A 15 -21.33 14.24 -14.97
C GLY A 15 -21.66 12.85 -15.52
N LEU A 16 -22.79 12.72 -16.23
CA LEU A 16 -23.19 11.46 -16.87
C LEU A 16 -22.24 11.06 -18.00
N ALA A 17 -21.83 12.02 -18.84
CA ALA A 17 -20.85 11.78 -19.89
C ALA A 17 -19.51 11.30 -19.32
N SER A 18 -19.05 11.91 -18.21
CA SER A 18 -17.82 11.48 -17.52
C SER A 18 -17.95 10.07 -16.95
N LEU A 19 -19.10 9.72 -16.36
CA LEU A 19 -19.34 8.33 -15.91
C LEU A 19 -19.28 7.33 -17.05
N VAL A 20 -19.81 7.68 -18.23
CA VAL A 20 -19.73 6.83 -19.42
C VAL A 20 -18.30 6.69 -19.93
N GLU A 21 -17.58 7.82 -20.05
CA GLU A 21 -16.16 7.83 -20.45
C GLU A 21 -15.30 6.96 -19.53
N HIS A 22 -15.59 6.99 -18.23
CA HIS A 22 -14.88 6.22 -17.23
C HIS A 22 -15.40 4.77 -17.11
N GLY A 23 -16.44 4.38 -17.85
CA GLY A 23 -17.02 3.03 -17.82
C GLY A 23 -17.86 2.73 -16.59
N ALA A 24 -18.30 3.74 -15.85
CA ALA A 24 -19.22 3.61 -14.71
C ALA A 24 -20.70 3.58 -15.13
N ALA A 25 -21.00 3.99 -16.37
CA ALA A 25 -22.34 3.92 -16.93
C ALA A 25 -22.31 3.58 -18.43
N TYR A 26 -23.41 3.05 -18.94
CA TYR A 26 -23.67 2.86 -20.37
C TYR A 26 -24.80 3.76 -20.84
N VAL A 27 -24.71 4.21 -22.10
CA VAL A 27 -25.82 4.91 -22.75
C VAL A 27 -26.69 3.88 -23.45
N ILE A 28 -27.99 3.90 -23.14
CA ILE A 28 -29.00 3.18 -23.90
C ILE A 28 -29.50 4.14 -24.98
N GLU A 29 -29.22 3.81 -26.23
CA GLU A 29 -29.66 4.58 -27.39
C GLU A 29 -31.18 4.43 -27.61
N GLY A 30 -31.85 5.54 -27.91
CA GLY A 30 -33.29 5.61 -28.13
C GLY A 30 -33.75 7.05 -28.38
N THR A 31 -35.06 7.29 -28.42
CA THR A 31 -35.64 8.65 -28.60
C THR A 31 -35.24 9.65 -27.51
N SER A 32 -34.80 9.17 -26.35
CA SER A 32 -34.10 9.97 -25.34
C SER A 32 -32.94 9.18 -24.76
N SER A 33 -31.83 9.86 -24.49
CA SER A 33 -30.63 9.24 -23.92
C SER A 33 -30.90 8.78 -22.48
N LYS A 34 -30.89 7.47 -22.27
CA LYS A 34 -30.99 6.84 -20.95
C LYS A 34 -29.62 6.33 -20.54
N TYR A 35 -29.35 6.34 -19.25
CA TYR A 35 -28.09 5.88 -18.68
C TYR A 35 -28.35 4.68 -17.78
N LEU A 36 -27.54 3.64 -17.92
CA LEU A 36 -27.55 2.45 -17.09
C LEU A 36 -26.25 2.42 -16.30
N ALA A 37 -26.34 2.34 -14.98
CA ALA A 37 -25.16 2.17 -14.14
C ALA A 37 -24.54 0.78 -14.33
N VAL A 38 -23.22 0.72 -14.39
CA VAL A 38 -22.47 -0.54 -14.34
C VAL A 38 -22.50 -1.06 -12.90
N ALA A 39 -22.51 -2.39 -12.73
CA ALA A 39 -22.42 -2.98 -11.40
C ALA A 39 -21.13 -2.53 -10.70
N LEU A 40 -21.21 -2.23 -9.40
CA LEU A 40 -20.08 -1.66 -8.67
C LEU A 40 -18.85 -2.59 -8.67
N SER A 41 -19.06 -3.90 -8.48
CA SER A 41 -17.98 -4.90 -8.54
C SER A 41 -17.31 -4.93 -9.91
N GLU A 42 -18.09 -4.96 -10.98
CA GLU A 42 -17.59 -4.94 -12.35
C GLU A 42 -16.78 -3.67 -12.65
N PHE A 43 -17.29 -2.50 -12.25
CA PHE A 43 -16.58 -1.23 -12.42
C PHE A 43 -15.24 -1.22 -11.67
N CYS A 44 -15.22 -1.67 -10.41
CA CYS A 44 -14.01 -1.76 -9.59
C CYS A 44 -12.98 -2.70 -10.21
N ASP A 45 -13.40 -3.90 -10.64
CA ASP A 45 -12.52 -4.88 -11.28
C ASP A 45 -11.91 -4.34 -12.58
N ASN A 46 -12.73 -3.66 -13.39
CA ASN A 46 -12.28 -3.03 -14.63
C ASN A 46 -11.27 -1.90 -14.33
N ARG A 47 -11.50 -1.09 -13.29
CA ARG A 47 -10.60 -0.01 -12.89
C ARG A 47 -9.26 -0.53 -12.37
N ILE A 48 -9.28 -1.58 -11.55
CA ILE A 48 -8.06 -2.26 -11.07
C ILE A 48 -7.27 -2.81 -12.25
N ARG A 49 -7.94 -3.48 -13.20
CA ARG A 49 -7.30 -4.01 -14.41
C ARG A 49 -6.66 -2.90 -15.25
N TYR A 50 -7.33 -1.77 -15.40
CA TYR A 50 -6.79 -0.60 -16.09
C TYR A 50 -5.54 -0.06 -15.39
N LEU A 51 -5.60 0.14 -14.07
CA LEU A 51 -4.47 0.67 -13.28
C LEU A 51 -3.25 -0.26 -13.32
N ARG A 52 -3.45 -1.58 -13.25
CA ARG A 52 -2.37 -2.56 -13.40
C ARG A 52 -1.68 -2.45 -14.77
N LYS A 53 -2.45 -2.38 -15.85
CA LYS A 53 -1.90 -2.17 -17.22
C LYS A 53 -1.19 -0.83 -17.37
N ALA A 54 -1.73 0.23 -16.77
CA ALA A 54 -1.10 1.55 -16.78
C ALA A 54 0.23 1.52 -16.03
N LYS A 55 0.30 0.89 -14.85
CA LYS A 55 1.54 0.66 -14.11
C LYS A 55 2.57 -0.07 -14.97
N GLU A 56 2.20 -1.19 -15.61
CA GLU A 56 3.12 -1.96 -16.48
C GLU A 56 3.72 -1.10 -17.59
N ARG A 57 2.89 -0.31 -18.29
CA ARG A 57 3.36 0.62 -19.34
C ARG A 57 4.28 1.69 -18.78
N LEU A 58 3.91 2.32 -17.67
CA LEU A 58 4.74 3.36 -17.04
C LEU A 58 6.10 2.83 -16.59
N VAL A 59 6.18 1.58 -16.14
CA VAL A 59 7.46 0.94 -15.77
C VAL A 59 8.29 0.60 -17.00
N ALA A 60 7.66 0.14 -18.09
CA ALA A 60 8.35 -0.22 -19.33
C ALA A 60 8.89 1.00 -20.09
N ASP A 61 8.06 2.04 -20.22
CA ASP A 61 8.33 3.22 -21.06
C ASP A 61 8.90 4.40 -20.25
N GLY A 62 8.89 4.29 -18.92
CA GLY A 62 9.28 5.37 -18.03
C GLY A 62 10.76 5.75 -18.16
N PRO A 63 11.11 7.04 -18.00
CA PRO A 63 12.50 7.46 -18.00
C PRO A 63 13.25 6.76 -16.85
N ARG A 64 14.38 6.12 -17.16
CA ARG A 64 15.22 5.49 -16.15
C ARG A 64 15.76 6.58 -15.21
N LYS A 65 15.20 6.67 -14.00
CA LYS A 65 15.76 7.49 -12.94
C LYS A 65 17.13 6.91 -12.59
N ASN A 66 18.19 7.69 -12.81
CA ASN A 66 19.44 7.50 -12.08
C ASN A 66 19.18 7.96 -10.66
N LEU A 67 18.69 7.05 -9.81
CA LEU A 67 18.71 7.28 -8.38
C LEU A 67 20.18 7.55 -7.99
N PRO A 68 20.47 8.67 -7.30
CA PRO A 68 21.78 8.87 -6.72
C PRO A 68 22.11 7.62 -5.90
N ARG A 69 23.28 7.03 -6.13
CA ARG A 69 23.74 5.88 -5.33
C ARG A 69 24.00 6.27 -3.87
N GLU A 70 24.04 7.57 -3.60
CA GLU A 70 24.44 8.17 -2.34
C GLU A 70 23.50 9.34 -2.01
N GLY A 71 23.18 9.50 -0.73
CA GLY A 71 22.35 10.59 -0.21
C GLY A 71 21.23 10.10 0.71
N TYR A 72 20.68 11.02 1.49
CA TYR A 72 19.47 10.80 2.29
C TYR A 72 18.25 11.31 1.52
N ILE A 73 17.14 10.60 1.64
CA ILE A 73 15.83 11.07 1.17
C ILE A 73 14.93 11.27 2.37
N THR A 74 14.15 12.33 2.34
CA THR A 74 13.06 12.55 3.31
C THR A 74 11.76 12.11 2.67
N ILE A 75 10.98 11.29 3.38
CA ILE A 75 9.64 10.86 2.97
C ILE A 75 8.68 11.44 3.99
N GLU A 76 7.73 12.21 3.52
CA GLU A 76 6.72 12.85 4.36
C GLU A 76 5.38 12.12 4.21
N GLY A 77 4.64 11.97 5.32
CA GLY A 77 3.36 11.28 5.36
C GLY A 77 3.48 9.81 5.74
N TYR A 78 2.68 9.40 6.73
CA TYR A 78 2.69 8.04 7.28
C TYR A 78 2.44 6.98 6.19
N ASP A 79 1.41 7.16 5.37
CA ASP A 79 1.06 6.21 4.31
C ASP A 79 2.19 6.06 3.28
N HIS A 80 2.87 7.14 2.94
CA HIS A 80 4.00 7.12 2.01
C HIS A 80 5.24 6.43 2.59
N ILE A 81 5.44 6.54 3.91
CA ILE A 81 6.49 5.79 4.62
C ILE A 81 6.15 4.30 4.58
N CYS A 82 4.91 3.92 4.89
CA CYS A 82 4.46 2.53 4.80
C CYS A 82 4.62 1.98 3.38
N ASP A 83 4.19 2.71 2.35
CA ASP A 83 4.41 2.33 0.95
C ASP A 83 5.88 2.07 0.66
N LYS A 84 6.79 2.93 1.15
CA LYS A 84 8.22 2.75 0.95
C LYS A 84 8.75 1.49 1.66
N ILE A 85 8.33 1.26 2.90
CA ILE A 85 8.71 0.07 3.67
C ILE A 85 8.27 -1.19 2.91
N GLN A 86 7.02 -1.25 2.45
CA GLN A 86 6.52 -2.39 1.68
C GLN A 86 7.39 -2.67 0.46
N HIS A 87 7.71 -1.64 -0.32
CA HIS A 87 8.58 -1.79 -1.50
C HIS A 87 10.00 -2.24 -1.13
N MET A 88 10.55 -1.77 0.00
CA MET A 88 11.87 -2.19 0.48
C MET A 88 11.88 -3.65 0.95
N LEU A 89 10.83 -4.09 1.64
CA LEU A 89 10.67 -5.48 2.06
C LEU A 89 10.59 -6.39 0.83
N LEU A 90 9.63 -6.16 -0.06
CA LEU A 90 9.43 -6.98 -1.27
C LEU A 90 10.68 -6.99 -2.18
N GLY A 91 11.40 -5.86 -2.25
CA GLY A 91 12.63 -5.72 -3.04
C GLY A 91 13.90 -6.25 -2.39
N ALA A 92 13.86 -6.72 -1.14
CA ALA A 92 15.06 -7.18 -0.44
C ALA A 92 15.62 -8.45 -1.08
N GLU A 93 16.89 -8.47 -1.48
CA GLU A 93 17.45 -9.65 -2.16
C GLU A 93 18.12 -10.67 -1.22
N LYS A 94 18.62 -10.22 -0.06
CA LYS A 94 19.49 -11.06 0.81
C LYS A 94 19.04 -11.09 2.26
N ARG A 95 18.98 -9.92 2.89
CA ARG A 95 18.72 -9.77 4.33
C ARG A 95 18.03 -8.46 4.64
N ILE A 96 17.23 -8.46 5.69
CA ILE A 96 16.64 -7.24 6.26
C ILE A 96 16.99 -7.14 7.74
N TYR A 97 17.15 -5.90 8.20
CA TYR A 97 17.17 -5.53 9.60
C TYR A 97 16.02 -4.56 9.79
N PHE A 98 15.05 -4.92 10.62
CA PHE A 98 13.87 -4.10 10.85
C PHE A 98 13.77 -3.82 12.35
N SER A 99 14.08 -2.58 12.72
CA SER A 99 13.97 -2.08 14.08
C SER A 99 12.74 -1.20 14.21
N ALA A 100 11.79 -1.60 15.06
CA ALA A 100 10.58 -0.84 15.35
C ALA A 100 9.92 -1.39 16.62
N THR A 101 8.82 -0.78 17.05
CA THR A 101 7.96 -1.36 18.10
C THR A 101 7.34 -2.68 17.63
N GLY A 102 7.07 -3.59 18.56
CA GLY A 102 6.51 -4.90 18.25
C GLY A 102 5.15 -4.80 17.54
N GLU A 103 4.31 -3.86 17.96
CA GLU A 103 3.02 -3.58 17.30
C GLU A 103 3.20 -3.17 15.84
N PHE A 104 4.21 -2.35 15.52
CA PHE A 104 4.47 -1.94 14.15
C PHE A 104 5.02 -3.09 13.31
N LEU A 105 5.91 -3.92 13.87
CA LEU A 105 6.42 -5.12 13.19
C LEU A 105 5.30 -6.12 12.86
N GLU A 106 4.32 -6.29 13.76
CA GLU A 106 3.17 -7.17 13.56
C GLU A 106 2.33 -6.77 12.33
N GLN A 107 2.26 -5.48 11.99
CA GLN A 107 1.55 -4.98 10.80
C GLN A 107 2.13 -5.52 9.48
N TRP A 108 3.40 -5.91 9.48
CA TRP A 108 4.13 -6.42 8.30
C TRP A 108 4.25 -7.95 8.28
N SER A 109 3.39 -8.66 9.03
CA SER A 109 3.41 -10.11 9.17
C SER A 109 3.46 -10.85 7.83
N GLU A 110 2.60 -10.47 6.87
CA GLU A 110 2.51 -11.12 5.56
C GLU A 110 3.80 -10.94 4.75
N GLU A 111 4.31 -9.71 4.62
CA GLU A 111 5.54 -9.42 3.89
C GLU A 111 6.76 -10.10 4.53
N ILE A 112 6.85 -10.09 5.86
CA ILE A 112 7.93 -10.79 6.57
C ILE A 112 7.84 -12.30 6.32
N ARG A 113 6.64 -12.88 6.34
CA ARG A 113 6.43 -14.30 6.04
C ARG A 113 6.89 -14.64 4.62
N GLU A 114 6.60 -13.79 3.64
CA GLU A 114 7.09 -13.97 2.27
C GLU A 114 8.63 -13.95 2.21
N LEU A 115 9.29 -13.07 2.97
CA LEU A 115 10.76 -13.03 3.05
C LEU A 115 11.36 -14.29 3.66
N VAL A 116 10.74 -14.79 4.74
CA VAL A 116 11.13 -16.04 5.39
C VAL A 116 10.96 -17.22 4.43
N ARG A 117 9.82 -17.32 3.73
CA ARG A 117 9.56 -18.36 2.72
C ARG A 117 10.54 -18.29 1.56
N ALA A 118 10.97 -17.10 1.18
CA ALA A 118 12.03 -16.88 0.20
C ALA A 118 13.46 -17.16 0.75
N GLN A 119 13.59 -17.69 1.98
CA GLN A 119 14.85 -18.00 2.66
C GLN A 119 15.81 -16.81 2.81
N LYS A 120 15.26 -15.58 2.90
CA LYS A 120 16.04 -14.37 3.17
C LYS A 120 16.28 -14.25 4.67
N LYS A 121 17.44 -13.72 5.07
CA LYS A 121 17.76 -13.53 6.50
C LYS A 121 16.97 -12.34 7.06
N VAL A 122 16.01 -12.60 7.92
CA VAL A 122 15.21 -11.57 8.59
C VAL A 122 15.70 -11.40 10.03
N VAL A 123 16.12 -10.19 10.39
CA VAL A 123 16.45 -9.81 11.77
C VAL A 123 15.49 -8.73 12.23
N LEU A 124 14.74 -9.02 13.29
CA LEU A 124 13.79 -8.08 13.89
C LEU A 124 14.34 -7.60 15.22
N ILE A 125 14.28 -6.29 15.44
CA ILE A 125 14.78 -5.64 16.65
C ILE A 125 13.61 -4.90 17.27
N SER A 126 13.26 -5.24 18.51
CA SER A 126 12.22 -4.54 19.26
C SER A 126 12.73 -4.03 20.60
N GLU A 127 12.32 -2.82 20.94
CA GLU A 127 12.67 -2.13 22.19
C GLU A 127 11.59 -2.26 23.26
N ASP A 128 10.35 -2.59 22.88
CA ASP A 128 9.19 -2.62 23.77
C ASP A 128 9.01 -3.95 24.52
N ASN A 129 9.98 -4.87 24.40
CA ASN A 129 9.99 -6.18 25.07
C ASN A 129 8.79 -7.07 24.73
N ARG A 130 8.07 -6.74 23.66
CA ARG A 130 6.98 -7.55 23.11
C ARG A 130 7.57 -8.52 22.10
N GLU A 131 7.33 -9.82 22.31
CA GLU A 131 7.66 -10.82 21.30
C GLU A 131 6.75 -10.60 20.07
N PRO A 132 7.32 -10.29 18.88
CA PRO A 132 6.53 -10.19 17.67
C PRO A 132 6.07 -11.60 17.24
N PHE A 133 4.84 -11.67 16.73
CA PHE A 133 4.21 -12.90 16.21
C PHE A 133 4.08 -14.06 17.23
N PRO A 134 3.51 -13.84 18.43
CA PRO A 134 3.49 -14.85 19.49
C PRO A 134 2.83 -16.18 19.09
N GLU A 135 1.85 -16.13 18.19
CA GLU A 135 1.04 -17.28 17.76
C GLU A 135 1.51 -17.94 16.45
N ASP A 136 2.51 -17.37 15.75
CA ASP A 136 2.96 -17.86 14.43
C ASP A 136 4.32 -18.58 14.50
N ALA A 137 4.26 -19.89 14.77
CA ALA A 137 5.44 -20.73 14.93
C ALA A 137 6.28 -20.89 13.65
N GLU A 138 5.67 -20.83 12.46
CA GLU A 138 6.37 -20.90 11.17
C GLU A 138 7.25 -19.66 10.99
N LEU A 139 6.68 -18.50 11.29
CA LEU A 139 7.34 -17.21 11.15
C LEU A 139 8.46 -17.06 12.20
N LYS A 140 8.20 -17.45 13.45
CA LYS A 140 9.21 -17.47 14.53
C LYS A 140 10.43 -18.32 14.20
N ALA A 141 10.27 -19.47 13.53
CA ALA A 141 11.39 -20.32 13.16
C ALA A 141 12.32 -19.70 12.09
N GLY A 142 11.78 -18.77 11.28
CA GLY A 142 12.49 -18.14 10.17
C GLY A 142 13.13 -16.79 10.47
N ILE A 143 12.84 -16.20 11.63
CA ILE A 143 13.33 -14.89 12.03
C ILE A 143 14.40 -15.00 13.12
N ILE A 144 15.27 -14.00 13.18
CA ILE A 144 16.18 -13.79 14.30
C ILE A 144 15.67 -12.57 15.07
N GLU A 145 15.20 -12.80 16.28
CA GLU A 145 14.74 -11.75 17.17
C GLU A 145 15.88 -11.23 18.04
N TYR A 146 15.98 -9.91 18.17
CA TYR A 146 16.87 -9.27 19.11
C TYR A 146 16.07 -8.29 19.98
N LEU A 147 15.92 -8.66 21.26
CA LEU A 147 15.36 -7.76 22.26
C LEU A 147 16.45 -6.80 22.72
N VAL A 148 16.21 -5.49 22.57
CA VAL A 148 17.17 -4.49 23.01
C VAL A 148 17.25 -4.51 24.54
N PRO A 149 18.45 -4.77 25.12
CA PRO A 149 18.63 -4.80 26.57
C PRO A 149 18.25 -3.48 27.22
N GLU A 150 17.72 -3.54 28.46
CA GLU A 150 17.19 -2.36 29.16
C GLU A 150 18.18 -1.18 29.29
N HIS A 151 19.48 -1.47 29.36
CA HIS A 151 20.55 -0.45 29.49
C HIS A 151 20.90 0.27 28.18
N PHE A 152 20.39 -0.18 27.04
CA PHE A 152 20.55 0.47 25.73
C PHE A 152 19.28 1.25 25.31
N ARG A 153 18.21 1.19 26.11
CA ARG A 153 16.97 1.91 25.80
C ARG A 153 17.16 3.39 26.07
N GLU A 154 16.69 4.22 25.14
CA GLU A 154 16.63 5.67 25.40
C GLU A 154 15.76 5.91 26.64
N PRO A 155 16.18 6.79 27.57
CA PRO A 155 15.35 7.15 28.70
C PRO A 155 14.04 7.72 28.16
N LYS A 156 12.90 7.21 28.66
CA LYS A 156 11.60 7.84 28.37
C LYS A 156 11.71 9.31 28.78
N GLU A 157 11.64 10.21 27.81
CA GLU A 157 11.47 11.64 28.11
C GLU A 157 10.18 11.74 28.94
N GLU A 158 10.32 12.13 30.20
CA GLU A 158 9.18 12.48 31.04
C GLU A 158 8.53 13.72 30.40
N GLU A 159 7.42 13.53 29.69
CA GLU A 159 6.54 14.64 29.30
C GLU A 159 6.12 15.38 30.57
N GLN A 160 6.64 16.61 30.74
CA GLN A 160 6.22 17.59 31.75
C GLN A 160 4.91 18.28 31.37
#